data_AF-A0A917H8R6-F1
#
_entry.id   AF-A0A917H8R6-F1
#
_cell.length_a   1.000
_cell.length_b   1.000
_cell.length_c   1.000
_cell.angle_alpha   90.00
_cell.angle_beta   90.00
_cell.angle_gamma   90.00
#
_symmetry.space_group_name_H-M   'P 1'
#
loop_
_entity.id
_entity.type
_entity.pdbx_description
1 polymer ?
#
loop_
_entity_poly.entity_id
_entity_poly.type
_entity_poly.pdbx_seq_one_letter_code
_entity_poly.pdbx_strand_id
1 'polypeptide(L)'
;MTPKDAPEINALLMSLWERGLPQVRERLEVLDRAATAAASGKLTEDLQAEALEITHKFAGSLGMFGYTEGTEVAQQLEQVLENPTLERSSKVAGLVVQLRRALQLE
;
A
#
# COMPACT_ATOMS: atom_id res chain seq x y z
N MET A 1 7.95 27.63 -12.77
CA MET A 1 7.14 27.32 -11.57
C MET A 1 7.36 28.44 -10.58
N THR A 2 6.34 29.24 -10.30
CA THR A 2 6.45 30.29 -9.28
C THR A 2 6.10 29.70 -7.91
N PRO A 3 6.57 30.28 -6.78
CA PRO A 3 6.22 29.81 -5.44
C PRO A 3 4.71 29.82 -5.13
N LYS A 4 3.90 30.50 -5.97
CA LYS A 4 2.43 30.55 -5.87
C LYS A 4 1.72 29.30 -6.39
N ASP A 5 2.36 28.49 -7.22
CA ASP A 5 1.72 27.33 -7.88
C ASP A 5 1.70 26.08 -6.97
N ALA A 6 2.64 25.99 -6.01
CA ALA A 6 2.79 24.83 -5.13
C ALA A 6 1.58 24.57 -4.20
N PRO A 7 0.95 25.59 -3.57
CA PRO A 7 -0.26 25.40 -2.76
C PRO A 7 -1.46 24.89 -3.56
N GLU A 8 -1.64 25.36 -4.80
CA GLU A 8 -2.75 24.96 -5.67
C GLU A 8 -2.59 23.52 -6.17
N ILE A 9 -1.37 23.13 -6.55
CA ILE A 9 -1.03 21.74 -6.90
C ILE A 9 -1.28 20.81 -5.72
N ASN A 10 -0.86 21.20 -4.50
CA ASN A 10 -1.08 20.38 -3.30
C ASN A 10 -2.58 20.19 -3.00
N ALA A 11 -3.39 21.24 -3.15
CA ALA A 11 -4.84 21.14 -2.95
C ALA A 11 -5.50 20.19 -3.98
N LEU A 12 -5.06 20.23 -5.24
CA LEU A 12 -5.53 19.30 -6.27
C LEU A 12 -5.14 17.85 -5.95
N LEU A 13 -3.89 17.61 -5.52
CA LEU A 13 -3.42 16.28 -5.11
C LEU A 13 -4.21 15.74 -3.92
N MET A 14 -4.49 16.57 -2.91
CA MET A 14 -5.35 16.19 -1.77
C MET A 14 -6.78 15.85 -2.24
N SER A 15 -7.35 16.64 -3.14
CA SER A 15 -8.69 16.35 -3.68
C SER A 15 -8.73 15.03 -4.45
N LEU A 16 -7.69 14.73 -5.23
CA LEU A 16 -7.56 13.45 -5.93
C LEU A 16 -7.40 12.29 -4.96
N TRP A 17 -6.62 12.47 -3.89
CA TRP A 17 -6.46 11.49 -2.83
C TRP A 17 -7.79 11.17 -2.15
N GLU A 18 -8.54 12.18 -1.72
CA GLU A 18 -9.85 12.02 -1.07
C GLU A 18 -10.83 11.25 -1.95
N ARG A 19 -10.87 11.56 -3.25
CA ARG A 19 -11.70 10.84 -4.23
C ARG A 19 -11.25 9.39 -4.44
N GLY A 20 -9.96 9.12 -4.26
CA GLY A 20 -9.37 7.78 -4.39
C GLY A 20 -9.51 6.91 -3.13
N LEU A 21 -9.85 7.49 -1.97
CA LEU A 21 -9.91 6.77 -0.68
C LEU A 21 -10.78 5.50 -0.70
N PRO A 22 -11.96 5.44 -1.35
CA PRO A 22 -12.73 4.20 -1.43
C PRO A 22 -11.94 3.05 -2.08
N GLN A 23 -11.26 3.34 -3.20
CA GLN A 23 -10.43 2.35 -3.88
C GLN A 23 -9.18 1.98 -3.07
N VAL A 24 -8.59 2.94 -2.35
CA VAL A 24 -7.46 2.66 -1.45
C VAL A 24 -7.90 1.70 -0.34
N ARG A 25 -9.07 1.90 0.25
CA ARG A 25 -9.62 0.98 1.27
C ARG A 25 -9.86 -0.41 0.71
N GLU A 26 -10.47 -0.54 -0.45
CA GLU A 26 -10.67 -1.85 -1.12
C GLU A 26 -9.33 -2.58 -1.36
N ARG A 27 -8.30 -1.85 -1.78
CA ARG A 27 -6.95 -2.40 -1.93
C ARG A 27 -6.34 -2.84 -0.61
N LEU A 28 -6.52 -2.07 0.47
CA LEU A 28 -6.07 -2.46 1.81
C LEU A 28 -6.76 -3.74 2.30
N GLU A 29 -8.06 -3.90 2.03
CA GLU A 29 -8.78 -5.15 2.33
C GLU A 29 -8.19 -6.37 1.57
N VAL A 30 -7.75 -6.19 0.33
CA VAL A 30 -7.04 -7.24 -0.41
C VAL A 30 -5.73 -7.61 0.28
N LEU A 31 -4.97 -6.61 0.74
CA LEU A 31 -3.72 -6.84 1.46
C LEU A 31 -3.96 -7.53 2.81
N ASP A 32 -5.05 -7.24 3.51
CA ASP A 32 -5.44 -7.95 4.74
C ASP A 32 -5.80 -9.42 4.47
N ARG A 33 -6.50 -9.70 3.37
CA ARG A 33 -6.76 -11.08 2.92
C ARG A 33 -5.46 -11.80 2.61
N ALA A 34 -4.54 -11.15 1.89
CA ALA A 34 -3.23 -11.70 1.58
C ALA A 34 -2.41 -11.98 2.86
N ALA A 35 -2.44 -11.07 3.84
CA ALA A 35 -1.79 -11.26 5.13
C ALA A 35 -2.32 -12.48 5.89
N THR A 36 -3.66 -12.64 5.93
CA THR A 36 -4.32 -13.77 6.59
C THR A 36 -4.00 -15.10 5.90
N ALA A 37 -3.99 -15.10 4.56
CA ALA A 37 -3.65 -16.27 3.76
C ALA A 37 -2.17 -16.64 3.92
N ALA A 38 -1.26 -15.65 3.93
CA ALA A 38 0.17 -15.84 4.15
C ALA A 38 0.46 -16.44 5.54
N ALA A 39 -0.19 -15.93 6.59
CA ALA A 39 -0.04 -16.43 7.96
C ALA A 39 -0.53 -17.89 8.13
N SER A 40 -1.49 -18.32 7.32
CA SER A 40 -2.05 -19.68 7.36
C SER A 40 -1.44 -20.63 6.33
N GLY A 41 -0.44 -20.19 5.55
CA GLY A 41 0.17 -20.99 4.49
C GLY A 41 -0.77 -21.27 3.31
N LYS A 42 -1.79 -20.43 3.12
CA LYS A 42 -2.85 -20.57 2.11
C LYS A 42 -2.84 -19.42 1.09
N LEU A 43 -1.74 -18.69 0.98
CA LEU A 43 -1.60 -17.64 -0.02
C LEU A 43 -1.58 -18.28 -1.42
N THR A 44 -2.61 -17.99 -2.22
CA THR A 44 -2.71 -18.47 -3.60
C THR A 44 -1.92 -17.58 -4.54
N GLU A 45 -1.51 -18.12 -5.69
CA GLU A 45 -0.79 -17.36 -6.72
C GLU A 45 -1.60 -16.14 -7.20
N ASP A 46 -2.92 -16.29 -7.37
CA ASP A 46 -3.81 -15.19 -7.78
C ASP A 46 -3.85 -14.07 -6.74
N LEU A 47 -4.01 -14.41 -5.44
CA LEU A 47 -4.06 -13.42 -4.36
C LEU A 47 -2.70 -12.76 -4.14
N GLN A 48 -1.61 -13.52 -4.33
CA GLN A 48 -0.25 -12.99 -4.31
C GLN A 48 -0.03 -11.99 -5.45
N ALA A 49 -0.44 -12.32 -6.69
CA ALA A 49 -0.32 -11.45 -7.84
C ALA A 49 -1.13 -10.16 -7.69
N GLU A 50 -2.37 -10.27 -7.17
CA GLU A 50 -3.22 -9.11 -6.87
C GLU A 50 -2.57 -8.20 -5.82
N ALA A 51 -2.06 -8.78 -4.72
CA ALA A 51 -1.37 -8.05 -3.67
C ALA A 51 -0.07 -7.39 -4.17
N LEU A 52 0.67 -8.04 -5.07
CA LEU A 52 1.85 -7.48 -5.73
C LEU A 52 1.49 -6.27 -6.59
N GLU A 53 0.46 -6.36 -7.42
CA GLU A 53 0.05 -5.23 -8.26
C GLU A 53 -0.38 -4.01 -7.41
N ILE A 54 -1.06 -4.26 -6.30
CA ILE A 54 -1.48 -3.21 -5.35
C ILE A 54 -0.26 -2.56 -4.70
N THR A 55 0.67 -3.35 -4.18
CA THR A 55 1.85 -2.85 -3.47
C THR A 55 2.80 -2.11 -4.40
N HIS A 56 2.97 -2.58 -5.64
CA HIS A 56 3.66 -1.87 -6.71
C HIS A 56 3.05 -0.48 -6.99
N LYS A 57 1.72 -0.41 -7.15
CA LYS A 57 1.01 0.86 -7.37
C LYS A 57 1.15 1.80 -6.19
N PHE A 58 1.07 1.29 -4.96
CA PHE A 58 1.25 2.09 -3.75
C PHE A 58 2.68 2.62 -3.64
N ALA A 59 3.69 1.78 -3.89
CA ALA A 59 5.10 2.19 -3.93
C ALA A 59 5.37 3.29 -4.97
N GLY A 60 4.67 3.26 -6.12
CA GLY A 60 4.82 4.28 -7.17
C GLY A 60 4.01 5.56 -6.96
N SER A 61 2.91 5.53 -6.21
CA SER A 61 1.95 6.66 -6.15
C SER A 61 1.84 7.35 -4.80
N LEU A 62 2.08 6.67 -3.68
CA LEU A 62 1.89 7.25 -2.35
C LEU A 62 2.81 8.45 -2.07
N GLY A 63 4.03 8.43 -2.61
CA GLY A 63 4.97 9.54 -2.50
C GLY A 63 4.46 10.84 -3.15
N MET A 64 3.68 10.73 -4.24
CA MET A 64 3.05 11.90 -4.89
C MET A 64 2.04 12.58 -3.97
N PHE A 65 1.40 11.83 -3.08
CA PHE A 65 0.41 12.34 -2.11
C PHE A 65 1.04 12.71 -0.75
N GLY A 66 2.37 12.66 -0.63
CA GLY A 66 3.09 13.00 0.60
C GLY A 66 3.21 11.87 1.62
N TYR A 67 2.81 10.64 1.27
CA TYR A 67 2.91 9.47 2.14
C TYR A 67 4.24 8.74 1.94
N THR A 68 5.35 9.37 2.38
CA THR A 68 6.70 8.79 2.28
C THR A 68 6.81 7.47 3.05
N GLU A 69 6.36 7.43 4.31
CA GLU A 69 6.35 6.19 5.11
C GLU A 69 5.51 5.10 4.45
N GLY A 70 4.33 5.45 3.93
CA GLY A 70 3.47 4.51 3.21
C GLY A 70 4.14 3.95 1.95
N THR A 71 4.95 4.75 1.27
CA THR A 71 5.75 4.31 0.11
C THR A 71 6.80 3.28 0.51
N GLU A 72 7.55 3.53 1.57
CA GLU A 72 8.58 2.62 2.09
C GLU A 72 7.97 1.29 2.55
N VAL A 73 6.83 1.34 3.25
CA VAL A 73 6.13 0.13 3.70
C VAL A 73 5.56 -0.65 2.50
N ALA A 74 5.02 0.03 1.48
CA ALA A 74 4.52 -0.61 0.27
C ALA A 74 5.64 -1.35 -0.50
N GLN A 75 6.83 -0.75 -0.61
CA GLN A 75 8.01 -1.40 -1.21
C GLN A 75 8.46 -2.64 -0.42
N GLN A 76 8.41 -2.58 0.91
CA GLN A 76 8.72 -3.74 1.75
C GLN A 76 7.70 -4.87 1.57
N LEU A 77 6.40 -4.54 1.47
CA LEU A 77 5.36 -5.51 1.16
C LEU A 77 5.58 -6.15 -0.21
N GLU A 78 5.86 -5.35 -1.23
CA GLU A 78 6.15 -5.83 -2.59
C GLU A 78 7.31 -6.85 -2.58
N GLN A 79 8.44 -6.51 -1.95
CA GLN A 79 9.61 -7.41 -1.85
C GLN A 79 9.29 -8.73 -1.12
N VAL A 80 8.49 -8.66 -0.05
CA VAL A 80 8.06 -9.84 0.71
C VAL A 80 7.16 -10.74 -0.14
N LEU A 81 6.26 -10.14 -0.91
CA LEU A 81 5.30 -10.84 -1.77
C LEU A 81 5.94 -11.37 -3.06
N GLU A 82 6.99 -10.76 -3.59
CA GLU A 82 7.69 -11.26 -4.79
C GLU A 82 8.40 -12.58 -4.52
N ASN A 83 8.91 -12.74 -3.30
CA ASN A 83 9.72 -13.88 -2.91
C ASN A 83 9.26 -14.41 -1.54
N PRO A 84 8.05 -14.99 -1.46
CA PRO A 84 7.47 -15.40 -0.20
C PRO A 84 8.19 -16.64 0.35
N THR A 85 8.72 -16.51 1.56
CA THR A 85 9.15 -17.63 2.40
C THR A 85 8.27 -17.66 3.64
N LEU A 86 8.25 -18.75 4.40
CA LEU A 86 7.53 -18.80 5.69
C LEU A 86 7.94 -17.64 6.63
N GLU A 87 9.24 -17.36 6.71
CA GLU A 87 9.76 -16.26 7.51
C GLU A 87 9.27 -14.89 7.00
N ARG A 88 9.34 -14.64 5.70
CA ARG A 88 8.91 -13.36 5.10
C ARG A 88 7.39 -13.18 5.16
N SER A 89 6.65 -14.26 4.93
CA SER A 89 5.18 -14.29 5.00
C SER A 89 4.66 -13.90 6.38
N SER A 90 5.39 -14.24 7.45
CA SER A 90 5.05 -13.81 8.81
C SER A 90 5.07 -12.28 9.01
N LYS A 91 5.82 -11.55 8.16
CA LYS A 91 5.95 -10.08 8.24
C LYS A 91 4.81 -9.35 7.54
N VAL A 92 4.08 -10.01 6.63
CA VAL A 92 3.04 -9.38 5.80
C VAL A 92 1.98 -8.69 6.68
N ALA A 93 1.45 -9.38 7.68
CA ALA A 93 0.43 -8.80 8.57
C ALA A 93 0.92 -7.53 9.28
N GLY A 94 2.15 -7.54 9.82
CA GLY A 94 2.72 -6.37 10.48
C GLY A 94 2.97 -5.21 9.54
N LEU A 95 3.33 -5.48 8.29
CA LEU A 95 3.52 -4.45 7.26
C LEU A 95 2.19 -3.86 6.78
N VAL A 96 1.13 -4.66 6.62
CA VAL A 96 -0.21 -4.14 6.26
C VAL A 96 -0.75 -3.22 7.36
N VAL A 97 -0.57 -3.57 8.64
CA VAL A 97 -0.93 -2.68 9.76
C VAL A 97 -0.13 -1.37 9.74
N GLN A 98 1.17 -1.42 9.45
CA GLN A 98 2.00 -0.22 9.32
C GLN A 98 1.54 0.65 8.15
N LEU A 99 1.21 0.04 7.01
CA LEU A 99 0.70 0.75 5.84
C LEU A 99 -0.61 1.48 6.15
N ARG A 100 -1.57 0.80 6.79
CA ARG A 100 -2.83 1.40 7.25
C ARG A 100 -2.60 2.63 8.14
N ARG A 101 -1.69 2.50 9.12
CA ARG A 101 -1.32 3.61 10.01
C ARG A 101 -0.66 4.76 9.27
N ALA A 102 0.28 4.47 8.38
CA ALA A 102 0.96 5.49 7.57
C ALA A 102 -0.04 6.28 6.69
N LEU A 103 -1.09 5.61 6.21
CA LEU A 103 -2.16 6.23 5.42
C LEU A 103 -3.27 6.86 6.28
N GLN A 104 -3.24 6.70 7.61
CA GLN A 104 -4.29 7.12 8.54
C GLN A 104 -5.65 6.48 8.21
N LEU A 105 -5.63 5.24 7.72
CA LEU A 105 -6.79 4.45 7.36
C LEU A 105 -6.85 3.23 8.28
N GLU A 106 -7.62 3.34 9.36
CA GLU A 106 -7.94 2.18 10.20
C GLU A 106 -8.89 1.21 9.47
#